data_AF-A0A967BMU2-F1
#
_entry.id   AF-A0A967BMU2-F1
#
_cell.length_a   1.000
_cell.length_b   1.000
_cell.length_c   1.000
_cell.angle_alpha   90.00
_cell.angle_beta   90.00
_cell.angle_gamma   90.00
#
_symmetry.space_group_name_H-M   'P 1'
#
loop_
_entity.id
_entity.type
_entity.pdbx_description
1 polymer ?
#
loop_
_entity_poly.entity_id
_entity_poly.type
_entity_poly.pdbx_seq_one_letter_code
_entity_poly.pdbx_strand_id
1 'polypeptide(L)'
;MNKRIITNVSKILLILFITQFMGPVIADTVKLTSGTPIELSLFHTINGKTARIGKRVTFRLLNDIIVNGGIVISAGTNAFGEVVNIDKPGFFGKPGSLSINVKSIEAVDGSDIQLSGTLEATGKSNATLSIILTIFFLVGFFIPGGSASLHKGTIMDAKTIGNVEIEIN
;
A
#
# COMPACT_ATOMS: atom_id res chain seq x y z
N MET A 1 40.79 -55.44 10.73
CA MET A 1 39.56 -54.60 10.61
C MET A 1 39.49 -54.03 9.20
N ASN A 2 38.43 -54.30 8.43
CA ASN A 2 38.35 -53.98 7.00
C ASN A 2 38.09 -52.48 6.78
N LYS A 3 39.00 -51.76 6.11
CA LYS A 3 38.90 -50.30 5.90
C LYS A 3 37.56 -49.88 5.26
N ARG A 4 36.97 -50.72 4.41
CA ARG A 4 35.65 -50.46 3.81
C ARG A 4 34.50 -50.41 4.82
N ILE A 5 34.58 -51.20 5.89
CA ILE A 5 33.54 -51.23 6.94
C ILE A 5 33.58 -49.93 7.74
N ILE A 6 34.78 -49.46 8.10
CA ILE A 6 34.97 -48.23 8.88
C ILE A 6 34.46 -47.00 8.11
N THR A 7 34.73 -46.92 6.80
CA THR A 7 34.26 -45.82 5.96
C THR A 7 32.73 -45.83 5.79
N ASN A 8 32.11 -47.00 5.65
CA ASN A 8 30.66 -47.10 5.53
C ASN A 8 29.94 -46.77 6.86
N VAL A 9 30.51 -47.22 7.99
CA VAL A 9 29.99 -46.87 9.33
C VAL A 9 30.10 -45.37 9.59
N SER A 10 31.23 -44.74 9.22
CA SER A 10 31.41 -43.29 9.36
C SER A 10 30.41 -42.48 8.50
N LYS A 11 30.12 -42.92 7.28
CA LYS A 11 29.09 -42.29 6.42
C LYS A 11 27.68 -42.41 7.01
N ILE A 12 27.33 -43.58 7.55
CA ILE A 12 26.04 -43.81 8.21
C ILE A 12 25.91 -42.93 9.46
N LEU A 13 26.98 -42.82 10.26
CA LEU A 13 27.02 -41.96 11.43
C LEU A 13 26.84 -40.47 11.07
N LEU A 14 27.44 -40.04 9.96
CA LEU A 14 27.34 -38.67 9.47
C LEU A 14 25.90 -38.34 9.03
N ILE A 15 25.23 -39.26 8.32
CA ILE A 15 23.84 -39.08 7.88
C ILE A 15 22.88 -39.01 9.08
N LEU A 16 23.06 -39.88 10.07
CA LEU A 16 22.29 -39.84 11.32
C LEU A 16 22.49 -38.53 12.09
N PHE A 17 23.71 -37.98 12.07
CA PHE A 17 24.00 -36.70 12.74
C PHE A 17 23.32 -35.51 12.03
N ILE A 18 23.29 -35.50 10.69
CA ILE A 18 22.64 -34.42 9.91
C ILE A 18 21.12 -34.41 10.17
N THR A 19 20.49 -35.57 10.35
CA THR A 19 19.04 -35.64 10.59
C THR A 19 18.60 -35.07 11.95
N GLN A 20 19.49 -34.95 12.94
CA GLN A 20 19.13 -34.42 14.25
C GLN A 20 19.22 -32.89 14.35
N PHE A 21 19.80 -32.23 13.34
CA PHE A 21 19.91 -30.77 13.31
C PHE A 21 18.75 -30.08 12.55
N MET A 22 17.88 -30.86 11.90
CA MET A 22 16.62 -30.40 11.33
C MET A 22 15.49 -30.64 12.35
N GLY A 23 15.33 -29.71 13.29
CA GLY A 23 14.10 -29.64 14.09
C GLY A 23 12.91 -29.21 13.23
N PRO A 24 11.66 -29.51 13.64
CA PRO A 24 10.48 -28.96 12.99
C PRO A 24 10.51 -27.43 13.09
N VAL A 25 10.47 -26.74 11.95
CA VAL A 25 10.18 -25.30 11.91
C VAL A 25 8.70 -25.17 12.27
N ILE A 26 8.41 -24.76 13.49
CA ILE A 26 7.03 -24.46 13.92
C ILE A 26 6.76 -23.05 13.40
N ALA A 27 6.17 -22.94 12.21
CA ALA A 27 5.60 -21.69 11.74
C ALA A 27 4.43 -21.35 12.67
N ASP A 28 4.49 -20.20 13.33
CA ASP A 28 3.40 -19.75 14.18
C ASP A 28 2.37 -19.09 13.24
N THR A 29 1.11 -19.53 13.28
CA THR A 29 0.07 -18.97 12.40
C THR A 29 -0.67 -17.88 13.13
N VAL A 30 -0.61 -16.65 12.62
CA VAL A 30 -1.29 -15.50 13.21
C VAL A 30 -2.46 -15.07 12.34
N LYS A 31 -3.61 -14.86 12.98
CA LYS A 31 -4.83 -14.41 12.31
C LYS A 31 -4.91 -12.89 12.31
N LEU A 32 -4.81 -12.28 11.13
CA LEU A 32 -5.14 -10.89 10.91
C LEU A 32 -6.65 -10.75 10.73
N THR A 33 -7.29 -9.98 11.61
CA THR A 33 -8.73 -9.72 11.55
C THR A 33 -9.07 -8.64 10.52
N SER A 34 -10.29 -8.70 10.00
CA SER A 34 -10.90 -7.58 9.26
C SER A 34 -11.02 -6.34 10.15
N GLY A 35 -10.87 -5.15 9.56
CA GLY A 35 -10.97 -3.86 10.24
C GLY A 35 -9.68 -3.37 10.90
N THR A 36 -8.56 -4.09 10.77
CA THR A 36 -7.26 -3.66 11.29
C THR A 36 -6.84 -2.36 10.60
N PRO A 37 -6.60 -1.27 11.35
CA PRO A 37 -6.16 -0.01 10.77
C PRO A 37 -4.71 -0.12 10.29
N ILE A 38 -4.46 0.39 9.10
CA ILE A 38 -3.16 0.35 8.43
C ILE A 38 -2.85 1.76 7.90
N GLU A 39 -1.79 2.36 8.41
CA GLU A 39 -1.34 3.68 7.99
C GLU A 39 -0.40 3.57 6.79
N LEU A 40 -0.82 4.14 5.67
CA LEU A 40 -0.11 4.10 4.41
C LEU A 40 0.36 5.49 4.02
N SER A 41 1.54 5.55 3.42
CA SER A 41 2.09 6.77 2.82
C SER A 41 2.18 6.65 1.31
N LEU A 42 1.82 7.71 0.60
CA LEU A 42 1.90 7.73 -0.85
C LEU A 42 3.37 7.73 -1.31
N PHE A 43 3.78 6.75 -2.12
CA PHE A 43 5.18 6.60 -2.52
C PHE A 43 5.61 7.59 -3.61
N HIS A 44 4.69 7.96 -4.51
CA HIS A 44 4.94 8.88 -5.62
C HIS A 44 3.92 10.02 -5.66
N THR A 45 4.37 11.23 -6.02
CA THR A 45 3.48 12.37 -6.24
C THR A 45 2.59 12.10 -7.45
N ILE A 46 1.27 12.24 -7.28
CA ILE A 46 0.28 12.07 -8.35
C ILE A 46 -0.38 13.42 -8.63
N ASN A 47 -0.21 13.91 -9.85
CA ASN A 47 -0.84 15.13 -10.32
C ASN A 47 -2.11 14.82 -11.14
N GLY A 48 -3.25 15.36 -10.73
CA GLY A 48 -4.55 15.17 -11.40
C GLY A 48 -4.60 15.71 -12.83
N LYS A 49 -3.69 16.60 -13.24
CA LYS A 49 -3.58 17.04 -14.65
C LYS A 49 -3.09 15.92 -15.58
N THR A 50 -2.17 15.09 -15.09
CA THR A 50 -1.46 14.07 -15.88
C THR A 50 -1.87 12.64 -15.54
N ALA A 51 -2.49 12.44 -14.38
CA ALA A 51 -2.97 11.15 -13.95
C ALA A 51 -4.06 10.61 -14.90
N ARG A 52 -4.23 9.29 -14.89
CA ARG A 52 -5.25 8.58 -15.67
C ARG A 52 -5.99 7.63 -14.75
N ILE A 53 -7.29 7.47 -14.96
CA ILE A 53 -8.10 6.48 -14.25
C ILE A 53 -7.53 5.08 -14.55
N GLY A 54 -7.50 4.21 -13.54
CA GLY A 54 -6.90 2.88 -13.61
C GLY A 54 -5.37 2.87 -13.52
N LYS A 55 -4.71 4.04 -13.38
CA LYS A 55 -3.27 4.08 -13.12
C LYS A 55 -2.98 3.43 -11.76
N ARG A 56 -2.05 2.46 -11.75
CA ARG A 56 -1.54 1.85 -10.52
C ARG A 56 -0.77 2.88 -9.70
N VAL A 57 -1.06 2.91 -8.40
CA VAL A 57 -0.44 3.78 -7.41
C VAL A 57 0.19 2.90 -6.34
N THR A 58 1.40 3.24 -5.94
CA THR A 58 2.12 2.54 -4.88
C THR A 58 2.07 3.36 -3.61
N PHE A 59 1.76 2.68 -2.52
CA PHE A 59 1.80 3.18 -1.16
C PHE A 59 2.85 2.40 -0.38
N ARG A 60 3.30 2.96 0.74
CA ARG A 60 4.26 2.35 1.64
C ARG A 60 3.71 2.34 3.05
N LEU A 61 3.70 1.16 3.66
CA LEU A 61 3.34 0.99 5.06
C LEU A 61 4.29 1.78 5.96
N LEU A 62 3.74 2.57 6.88
CA LEU A 62 4.52 3.41 7.78
C LEU A 62 5.04 2.65 8.99
N ASN A 63 4.19 1.82 9.60
CA ASN A 63 4.45 1.15 10.87
C ASN A 63 4.24 -0.36 10.73
N ASP A 64 5.04 -1.15 11.45
CA ASP A 64 4.88 -2.61 11.50
C ASP A 64 3.49 -2.96 12.03
N ILE A 65 2.80 -3.87 11.35
CA ILE A 65 1.54 -4.43 11.84
C ILE A 65 1.86 -5.69 12.62
N ILE A 66 1.74 -5.58 13.95
CA ILE A 66 2.02 -6.66 14.89
C ILE A 66 0.70 -7.24 15.39
N VAL A 67 0.53 -8.55 15.29
CA VAL A 67 -0.61 -9.28 15.85
C VAL A 67 -0.08 -10.44 16.67
N ASN A 68 -0.59 -10.61 17.89
CA ASN A 68 -0.15 -11.66 18.82
C ASN A 68 1.38 -11.72 19.07
N GLY A 69 2.07 -10.58 18.96
CA GLY A 69 3.51 -10.48 19.17
C GLY A 69 4.38 -10.78 17.95
N GLY A 70 3.80 -11.21 16.83
CA GLY A 70 4.50 -11.41 15.57
C GLY A 70 4.22 -10.31 14.54
N ILE A 71 5.23 -9.99 13.72
CA ILE A 71 5.10 -9.02 12.63
C ILE A 71 4.38 -9.71 11.47
N VAL A 72 3.19 -9.22 11.15
CA VAL A 72 2.32 -9.74 10.08
C VAL A 72 2.61 -9.02 8.76
N ILE A 73 2.83 -7.71 8.84
CA ILE A 73 3.22 -6.88 7.70
C ILE A 73 4.31 -5.93 8.17
N SER A 74 5.48 -5.99 7.53
CA SER A 74 6.60 -5.11 7.86
C SER A 74 6.41 -3.70 7.33
N ALA A 75 6.84 -2.71 8.10
CA ALA A 75 6.98 -1.33 7.68
C ALA A 75 7.85 -1.27 6.41
N GLY A 76 7.51 -0.37 5.51
CA GLY A 76 8.18 -0.27 4.22
C GLY A 76 7.57 -1.14 3.12
N THR A 77 6.74 -2.13 3.46
CA THR A 77 6.02 -2.96 2.48
C THR A 77 5.19 -2.10 1.53
N ASN A 78 5.22 -2.47 0.26
CA ASN A 78 4.50 -1.76 -0.78
C ASN A 78 3.04 -2.23 -0.81
N ALA A 79 2.12 -1.29 -0.65
CA ALA A 79 0.70 -1.50 -0.93
C ALA A 79 0.36 -0.97 -2.33
N PHE A 80 -0.63 -1.57 -2.97
CA PHE A 80 -1.08 -1.21 -4.30
C PHE A 80 -2.49 -0.63 -4.26
N GLY A 81 -2.69 0.41 -5.06
CA GLY A 81 -3.98 1.03 -5.29
C GLY A 81 -4.14 1.48 -6.74
N GLU A 82 -5.27 2.11 -7.02
CA GLU A 82 -5.58 2.64 -8.33
C GLU A 82 -6.29 3.99 -8.25
N VAL A 83 -6.07 4.82 -9.27
CA VAL A 83 -6.83 6.05 -9.44
C VAL A 83 -8.24 5.70 -9.91
N VAL A 84 -9.25 6.04 -9.11
CA VAL A 84 -10.66 5.72 -9.40
C VAL A 84 -11.43 6.90 -9.98
N ASN A 85 -11.04 8.13 -9.63
CA ASN A 85 -11.68 9.33 -10.15
C ASN A 85 -10.66 10.44 -10.42
N ILE A 86 -10.87 11.18 -11.50
CA ILE A 86 -10.09 12.37 -11.87
C ILE A 86 -11.05 13.40 -12.48
N ASP A 87 -11.24 14.52 -11.79
CA ASP A 87 -11.83 15.71 -12.38
C ASP A 87 -10.75 16.75 -12.69
N LYS A 88 -10.71 17.20 -13.94
CA LYS A 88 -9.82 18.30 -14.34
C LYS A 88 -10.38 19.65 -13.87
N PRO A 89 -9.53 20.64 -13.58
CA PRO A 89 -9.99 21.99 -13.30
C PRO A 89 -10.81 22.53 -14.47
N GLY A 90 -11.93 23.16 -14.14
CA GLY A 90 -12.85 23.74 -15.11
C GLY A 90 -12.74 25.26 -15.20
N PHE A 91 -13.58 25.82 -16.06
CA PHE A 91 -13.84 27.25 -16.17
C PHE A 91 -14.55 27.78 -14.92
N PHE A 92 -14.62 29.11 -14.79
CA PHE A 92 -15.16 29.79 -13.61
C PHE A 92 -14.48 29.40 -12.29
N GLY A 93 -13.18 29.05 -12.35
CA GLY A 93 -12.42 28.71 -11.16
C GLY A 93 -12.81 27.38 -10.49
N LYS A 94 -13.58 26.51 -11.16
CA LYS A 94 -13.96 25.18 -10.64
C LYS A 94 -12.70 24.32 -10.40
N PRO A 95 -12.43 23.89 -9.16
CA PRO A 95 -11.26 23.06 -8.87
C PRO A 95 -11.40 21.66 -9.49
N GLY A 96 -10.27 21.05 -9.81
CA GLY A 96 -10.20 19.63 -10.12
C GLY A 96 -10.19 18.76 -8.86
N SER A 97 -10.51 17.48 -9.01
CA SER A 97 -10.52 16.45 -7.96
C SER A 97 -9.69 15.23 -8.39
N LEU A 98 -9.21 14.45 -7.43
CA LEU A 98 -8.49 13.21 -7.66
C LEU A 98 -8.82 12.26 -6.50
N SER A 99 -9.28 11.05 -6.81
CA SER A 99 -9.54 10.01 -5.80
C SER A 99 -8.77 8.73 -6.16
N ILE A 100 -8.11 8.16 -5.16
CA ILE A 100 -7.30 6.94 -5.27
C ILE A 100 -7.82 5.95 -4.24
N ASN A 101 -8.08 4.71 -4.66
CA ASN A 101 -8.42 3.63 -3.75
C ASN A 101 -7.22 2.72 -3.55
N VAL A 102 -6.92 2.38 -2.30
CA VAL A 102 -6.01 1.26 -2.01
C VAL A 102 -6.76 -0.05 -2.22
N LYS A 103 -6.05 -1.09 -2.68
CA LYS A 103 -6.61 -2.40 -2.99
C LYS A 103 -6.00 -3.51 -2.14
N SER A 104 -4.68 -3.57 -2.08
CA SER A 104 -4.04 -4.68 -1.38
C SER A 104 -2.62 -4.36 -0.90
N ILE A 105 -2.12 -5.22 -0.01
CA ILE A 105 -0.77 -5.20 0.54
C ILE A 105 -0.29 -6.64 0.73
N GLU A 106 0.99 -6.88 0.49
CA GLU A 106 1.62 -8.20 0.66
C GLU A 106 2.07 -8.39 2.12
N ALA A 107 1.72 -9.52 2.72
CA ALA A 107 2.17 -9.90 4.06
C ALA A 107 3.58 -10.52 4.05
N VAL A 108 4.15 -10.79 5.23
CA VAL A 108 5.50 -11.36 5.35
C VAL A 108 5.65 -12.77 4.77
N ASP A 109 4.56 -13.52 4.67
CA ASP A 109 4.47 -14.86 4.06
C ASP A 109 4.20 -14.83 2.54
N GLY A 110 4.03 -13.63 1.96
CA GLY A 110 3.64 -13.43 0.56
C GLY A 110 2.13 -13.46 0.32
N SER A 111 1.30 -13.58 1.37
CA SER A 111 -0.16 -13.54 1.25
C SER A 111 -0.65 -12.12 0.88
N ASP A 112 -1.55 -12.01 -0.10
CA ASP A 112 -2.14 -10.72 -0.50
C ASP A 112 -3.34 -10.38 0.39
N ILE A 113 -3.22 -9.31 1.18
CA ILE A 113 -4.27 -8.83 2.07
C ILE A 113 -5.04 -7.71 1.39
N GLN A 114 -6.35 -7.88 1.25
CA GLN A 114 -7.21 -6.84 0.68
C GLN A 114 -7.46 -5.70 1.67
N LEU A 115 -7.25 -4.48 1.18
CA LEU A 115 -7.42 -3.23 1.90
C LEU A 115 -8.56 -2.42 1.32
N SER A 116 -9.24 -1.67 2.18
CA SER A 116 -10.20 -0.64 1.82
C SER A 116 -9.76 0.70 2.39
N GLY A 117 -9.69 1.71 1.54
CA GLY A 117 -9.35 3.06 1.91
C GLY A 117 -9.33 3.95 0.68
N THR A 118 -9.79 5.18 0.83
CA THR A 118 -9.86 6.16 -0.25
C THR A 118 -9.08 7.40 0.14
N LEU A 119 -8.15 7.80 -0.71
CA LEU A 119 -7.39 9.04 -0.58
C LEU A 119 -7.87 10.03 -1.65
N GLU A 120 -8.42 11.15 -1.20
CA GLU A 120 -8.94 12.20 -2.07
C GLU A 120 -8.10 13.48 -1.97
N ALA A 121 -7.99 14.19 -3.09
CA ALA A 121 -7.42 15.51 -3.16
C ALA A 121 -8.28 16.43 -4.02
N THR A 122 -8.38 17.68 -3.58
CA THR A 122 -9.09 18.75 -4.30
C THR A 122 -8.16 19.91 -4.56
N GLY A 123 -8.20 20.44 -5.77
CA GLY A 123 -7.42 21.61 -6.16
C GLY A 123 -7.95 22.90 -5.51
N LYS A 124 -7.18 23.98 -5.61
CA LYS A 124 -7.59 25.30 -5.13
C LYS A 124 -8.79 25.84 -5.93
N SER A 125 -9.86 26.24 -5.25
CA SER A 125 -10.97 26.95 -5.89
C SER A 125 -10.61 28.41 -6.15
N ASN A 126 -10.87 28.87 -7.38
CA ASN A 126 -10.74 30.27 -7.78
C ASN A 126 -12.11 30.88 -8.13
N ALA A 127 -13.20 30.27 -7.66
CA ALA A 127 -14.56 30.64 -8.03
C ALA A 127 -14.89 32.10 -7.67
N THR A 128 -14.54 32.54 -6.45
CA THR A 128 -14.79 33.91 -5.99
C THR A 128 -14.13 34.95 -6.89
N LEU A 129 -12.85 34.73 -7.24
CA LEU A 129 -12.11 35.59 -8.16
C LEU A 129 -12.77 35.62 -9.55
N SER A 130 -13.17 34.45 -10.04
CA SER A 130 -13.81 34.29 -11.34
C SER A 130 -15.14 35.03 -11.40
N ILE A 131 -15.95 34.99 -10.34
CA ILE A 131 -17.23 35.70 -10.28
C ILE A 131 -17.01 37.22 -10.34
N ILE A 132 -16.08 37.74 -9.54
CA ILE A 132 -15.77 39.18 -9.50
C ILE A 132 -15.31 39.66 -10.88
N LEU A 133 -14.33 38.98 -11.50
CA LEU A 133 -13.84 39.35 -12.84
C LEU A 133 -14.89 39.19 -13.95
N THR A 134 -15.84 38.27 -13.78
CA THR A 134 -16.97 38.14 -14.72
C THR A 134 -17.90 39.35 -14.62
N ILE A 135 -18.21 39.82 -13.41
CA ILE A 135 -19.12 40.97 -13.20
C ILE A 135 -18.49 42.29 -13.70
N PHE A 136 -17.23 42.55 -13.36
CA PHE A 136 -16.60 43.84 -13.65
C PHE A 136 -16.00 43.93 -15.06
N PHE A 137 -15.51 42.81 -15.60
CA PHE A 137 -14.69 42.80 -16.81
C PHE A 137 -15.17 41.79 -17.86
N LEU A 138 -16.21 40.99 -17.58
CA LEU A 138 -16.69 39.90 -18.45
C LEU A 138 -15.65 38.82 -18.81
N VAL A 139 -14.47 38.80 -18.17
CA VAL A 139 -13.36 37.87 -18.49
C VAL A 139 -13.20 36.71 -17.49
N GLY A 140 -13.97 36.70 -16.40
CA GLY A 140 -13.78 35.70 -15.33
C GLY A 140 -14.05 34.25 -15.72
N PHE A 141 -14.70 34.00 -16.86
CA PHE A 141 -14.84 32.65 -17.44
C PHE A 141 -13.49 31.99 -17.76
N PHE A 142 -12.49 32.78 -18.18
CA PHE A 142 -11.16 32.27 -18.55
C PHE A 142 -10.27 31.87 -17.38
N ILE A 143 -10.72 32.06 -16.14
CA ILE A 143 -9.92 31.71 -14.96
C ILE A 143 -10.08 30.21 -14.67
N PRO A 144 -9.00 29.41 -14.80
CA PRO A 144 -9.06 28.01 -14.46
C PRO A 144 -9.01 27.81 -12.94
N GLY A 145 -9.68 26.76 -12.46
CA GLY A 145 -9.45 26.27 -11.11
C GLY A 145 -8.06 25.65 -10.92
N GLY A 146 -7.67 25.45 -9.66
CA GLY A 146 -6.49 24.68 -9.31
C GLY A 146 -6.67 23.19 -9.56
N SER A 147 -5.57 22.49 -9.81
CA SER A 147 -5.59 21.03 -10.00
C SER A 147 -5.34 20.30 -8.69
N ALA A 148 -6.01 19.17 -8.51
CA ALA A 148 -5.73 18.26 -7.42
C ALA A 148 -4.34 17.63 -7.61
N SER A 149 -3.55 17.60 -6.54
CA SER A 149 -2.24 16.95 -6.52
C SER A 149 -2.03 16.32 -5.15
N LEU A 150 -1.66 15.04 -5.14
CA LEU A 150 -1.25 14.32 -3.95
C LEU A 150 0.26 14.22 -3.93
N HIS A 151 0.87 14.66 -2.84
CA HIS A 151 2.32 14.69 -2.72
C HIS A 151 2.84 13.38 -2.15
N LYS A 152 4.08 13.04 -2.51
CA LYS A 152 4.77 11.93 -1.85
C LYS A 152 4.74 12.15 -0.33
N GLY A 153 4.46 11.09 0.41
CA GLY A 153 4.37 11.12 1.87
C GLY A 153 3.01 11.52 2.42
N THR A 154 2.01 11.82 1.57
CA THR A 154 0.63 11.97 2.06
C THR A 154 0.19 10.68 2.74
N ILE A 155 -0.25 10.80 3.99
CA ILE A 155 -0.68 9.69 4.83
C ILE A 155 -2.17 9.44 4.60
N MET A 156 -2.56 8.17 4.56
CA MET A 156 -3.94 7.73 4.54
C MET A 156 -4.15 6.53 5.44
N ASP A 157 -5.34 6.43 6.00
CA ASP A 157 -5.78 5.26 6.76
C ASP A 157 -6.48 4.28 5.82
N ALA A 158 -6.07 3.03 5.90
CA ALA A 158 -6.72 1.91 5.25
C ALA A 158 -7.15 0.87 6.30
N LYS A 159 -8.09 0.01 5.93
CA LYS A 159 -8.56 -1.09 6.77
C LYS A 159 -8.53 -2.39 6.02
N THR A 160 -8.20 -3.48 6.70
CA THR A 160 -8.33 -4.83 6.14
C THR A 160 -9.81 -5.18 5.93
N ILE A 161 -10.15 -5.84 4.83
CA ILE A 161 -11.54 -6.21 4.52
C ILE A 161 -11.84 -7.65 4.98
N GLY A 162 -10.86 -8.54 4.88
CA GLY A 162 -11.00 -9.96 5.19
C GLY A 162 -10.21 -10.40 6.42
N ASN A 163 -10.57 -11.57 6.93
CA ASN A 163 -9.72 -12.30 7.87
C ASN A 163 -8.71 -13.13 7.07
N VAL A 164 -7.44 -13.02 7.40
CA VAL A 164 -6.36 -13.76 6.72
C VAL A 164 -5.49 -14.41 7.80
N GLU A 165 -5.18 -15.68 7.62
CA GLU A 165 -4.20 -16.40 8.44
C GLU A 165 -2.85 -16.28 7.76
N ILE A 166 -1.85 -15.84 8.51
CA ILE A 166 -0.53 -15.46 8.01
C ILE A 166 0.49 -16.26 8.79
N GLU A 167 1.36 -16.96 8.08
CA GLU A 167 2.44 -17.74 8.68
C GLU A 167 3.59 -16.79 9.03
N ILE A 168 3.86 -16.64 10.32
CA ILE A 168 5.05 -15.93 10.79
C ILE A 168 6.14 -16.96 11.10
N ASN A 169 7.37 -16.63 10.69
CA ASN A 169 8.55 -17.50 10.79
C ASN A 169 9.49 -17.03 11.91
#